data_AF-A0A7X3PQC5-F1
#
_entry.id   AF-A0A7X3PQC5-F1
#
_cell.length_a   1.000
_cell.length_b   1.000
_cell.length_c   1.000
_cell.angle_alpha   90.00
_cell.angle_beta   90.00
_cell.angle_gamma   90.00
#
_symmetry.space_group_name_H-M   'P 1'
#
loop_
_entity.id
_entity.type
_entity.pdbx_description
1 polymer ?
#
loop_
_entity_poly.entity_id
_entity_poly.type
_entity_poly.pdbx_seq_one_letter_code
_entity_poly.pdbx_strand_id
1 'polypeptide(L)'
;MVLATEMHLRQYREEGYCLVKELIPDDLIEAARQRTMEIAGDLPDWSTRHFQVLDPSRYKAAGGSPLPGGIQQPASQEEVFARVADHSRLAEVMAALLGGPVERFTDQVGVKHAAIVEEQGGCSYFHQDSFYWKIAPELGCNCWIPLTDVGIEASALAVMPASHQ
;
A
#
# COMPACT_ATOMS: atom_id res chain seq x y z
N MET A 1 0.95 -7.57 -24.27
CA MET A 1 0.13 -6.37 -24.05
C MET A 1 1.00 -5.39 -23.30
N VAL A 2 1.11 -4.13 -23.71
CA VAL A 2 1.94 -3.15 -22.98
C VAL A 2 1.20 -2.78 -21.70
N LEU A 3 1.83 -2.98 -20.53
CA LEU A 3 1.19 -2.71 -19.23
C LEU A 3 1.13 -1.20 -18.92
N ALA A 4 2.21 -0.47 -19.20
CA ALA A 4 2.27 0.99 -19.09
C ALA A 4 2.18 1.65 -20.49
N THR A 5 1.09 2.34 -20.78
CA THR A 5 0.90 3.03 -22.07
C THR A 5 1.59 4.39 -22.08
N GLU A 6 1.80 4.98 -23.27
CA GLU A 6 2.25 6.37 -23.39
C GLU A 6 1.35 7.37 -22.63
N MET A 7 0.06 7.06 -22.51
CA MET A 7 -0.86 7.88 -21.71
C MET A 7 -0.51 7.80 -20.22
N HIS A 8 -0.23 6.60 -19.68
CA HIS A 8 0.22 6.44 -18.29
C HIS A 8 1.54 7.18 -18.06
N LEU A 9 2.50 7.05 -18.97
CA LEU A 9 3.81 7.71 -18.84
C LEU A 9 3.68 9.23 -18.90
N ARG A 10 2.81 9.76 -19.77
CA ARG A 10 2.53 11.19 -19.85
C ARG A 10 1.88 11.69 -18.56
N GLN A 11 0.82 11.03 -18.10
CA GLN A 11 0.12 11.41 -16.88
C GLN A 11 1.04 11.39 -15.66
N TYR A 12 1.86 10.34 -15.53
CA TYR A 12 2.81 10.25 -14.42
C TYR A 12 3.80 11.42 -14.41
N ARG A 13 4.34 11.81 -15.57
CA ARG A 13 5.26 12.96 -15.66
C ARG A 13 4.59 14.30 -15.37
N GLU A 14 3.39 14.51 -15.92
CA GLU A 14 2.67 15.79 -15.83
C GLU A 14 1.96 15.97 -14.48
N GLU A 15 1.34 14.91 -13.95
CA GLU A 15 0.47 14.95 -12.78
C GLU A 15 1.05 14.27 -11.54
N GLY A 16 2.12 13.48 -11.68
CA GLY A 16 2.79 12.80 -10.56
C GLY A 16 2.17 11.45 -10.17
N TYR A 17 1.16 10.98 -10.92
CA TYR A 17 0.51 9.68 -10.72
C TYR A 17 -0.08 9.14 -12.02
N CYS A 18 -0.39 7.84 -12.05
CA CYS A 18 -1.20 7.22 -13.09
C CYS A 18 -1.95 6.02 -12.52
N LEU A 19 -3.12 5.69 -13.09
CA LEU A 19 -3.90 4.52 -12.71
C LEU A 19 -3.69 3.38 -13.71
N VAL A 20 -3.11 2.27 -13.27
CA VAL A 20 -3.00 1.04 -14.05
C VAL A 20 -3.98 0.00 -13.51
N LYS A 21 -5.00 -0.32 -14.30
CA LYS A 21 -6.02 -1.31 -13.94
C LYS A 21 -5.51 -2.74 -14.18
N GLU A 22 -6.02 -3.70 -13.41
CA GLU A 22 -5.73 -5.14 -13.57
C GLU A 22 -4.22 -5.47 -13.53
N LEU A 23 -3.46 -4.67 -12.77
CA LEU A 23 -2.00 -4.80 -12.66
C LEU A 23 -1.60 -6.12 -11.99
N ILE A 24 -2.30 -6.47 -10.91
CA ILE A 24 -2.11 -7.69 -10.14
C ILE A 24 -3.34 -8.58 -10.33
N PRO A 25 -3.18 -9.88 -10.60
CA PRO A 25 -4.29 -10.82 -10.68
C PRO A 25 -5.16 -10.86 -9.41
N ASP A 26 -6.48 -10.93 -9.58
CA ASP A 26 -7.46 -10.88 -8.48
C ASP A 26 -7.27 -11.99 -7.45
N ASP A 27 -6.80 -13.17 -7.84
CA ASP A 27 -6.53 -14.28 -6.92
C ASP A 27 -5.39 -13.97 -5.94
N LEU A 28 -4.38 -13.20 -6.38
CA LEU A 28 -3.30 -12.75 -5.50
C LEU A 28 -3.78 -11.66 -4.54
N ILE A 29 -4.61 -10.73 -5.03
CA ILE A 29 -5.21 -9.69 -4.21
C ILE A 29 -6.10 -10.30 -3.13
N GLU A 30 -6.95 -11.26 -3.50
CA GLU A 30 -7.83 -11.96 -2.56
C GLU A 30 -7.03 -12.75 -1.52
N ALA A 31 -5.96 -13.44 -1.92
CA ALA A 31 -5.11 -14.16 -0.99
C ALA A 31 -4.42 -13.22 0.02
N ALA A 32 -3.87 -12.10 -0.44
CA ALA A 32 -3.26 -11.08 0.42
C ALA A 32 -4.30 -10.42 1.35
N ARG A 33 -5.52 -10.18 0.84
CA ARG A 33 -6.65 -9.66 1.62
C ARG A 33 -7.05 -10.63 2.74
N GLN A 34 -7.28 -11.89 2.41
CA GLN A 34 -7.64 -12.93 3.39
C GLN A 34 -6.57 -13.02 4.48
N ARG A 35 -5.28 -13.08 4.10
CA ARG A 35 -4.20 -13.14 5.08
C ARG A 35 -4.13 -11.89 5.95
N THR A 36 -4.34 -10.71 5.37
CA THR A 36 -4.40 -9.44 6.14
C THR A 36 -5.51 -9.49 7.20
N MET A 37 -6.69 -10.02 6.86
CA MET A 37 -7.81 -10.15 7.79
C MET A 37 -7.51 -11.15 8.92
N GLU A 38 -6.82 -12.26 8.62
CA GLU A 38 -6.36 -13.20 9.64
C GLU A 38 -5.38 -12.55 10.61
N ILE A 39 -4.37 -11.83 10.10
CA ILE A 39 -3.39 -11.10 10.91
C ILE A 39 -4.07 -10.04 11.78
N ALA A 40 -5.09 -9.35 11.25
CA ALA A 40 -5.85 -8.35 12.00
C ALA A 40 -6.67 -8.96 13.15
N GLY A 41 -7.07 -10.23 13.02
CA GLY A 41 -7.77 -10.98 14.08
C GLY A 41 -6.82 -11.57 15.12
N ASP A 42 -5.67 -12.09 14.66
CA ASP A 42 -4.63 -12.69 15.49
C ASP A 42 -3.24 -12.45 14.89
N LEU A 43 -2.40 -11.72 15.63
CA LEU A 43 -1.07 -11.35 15.15
C LEU A 43 -0.18 -12.60 15.09
N PRO A 44 0.50 -12.86 13.96
CA PRO A 44 1.46 -13.96 13.87
C PRO A 44 2.68 -13.68 14.74
N ASP A 45 3.49 -14.72 15.00
CA ASP A 45 4.75 -14.62 15.73
C ASP A 45 5.86 -13.97 14.87
N TRP A 46 5.65 -12.69 14.52
CA TRP A 46 6.64 -11.83 13.91
C TRP A 46 7.16 -10.84 14.94
N SER A 47 8.37 -10.32 14.71
CA SER A 47 8.89 -9.22 15.51
C SER A 47 7.91 -8.05 15.53
N THR A 48 7.64 -7.48 16.72
CA THR A 48 6.68 -6.37 16.92
C THR A 48 6.97 -5.14 16.06
N ARG A 49 8.23 -4.94 15.63
CA ARG A 49 8.62 -3.91 14.64
C ARG A 49 7.81 -3.95 13.34
N HIS A 50 7.24 -5.11 13.00
CA HIS A 50 6.42 -5.28 11.79
C HIS A 50 4.99 -4.76 11.97
N PHE A 51 4.59 -4.34 13.17
CA PHE A 51 3.22 -3.91 13.45
C PHE A 51 3.16 -2.50 14.02
N GLN A 52 2.37 -1.66 13.37
CA GLN A 52 1.87 -0.41 13.93
C GLN A 52 0.53 -0.71 14.60
N VAL A 53 0.59 -0.98 15.91
CA VAL A 53 -0.56 -1.36 16.72
C VAL A 53 -1.30 -0.11 17.18
N LEU A 54 -2.63 -0.11 17.02
CA LEU A 54 -3.51 0.95 17.51
C LEU A 54 -3.55 0.93 19.05
N ASP A 55 -3.86 2.06 19.67
CA ASP A 55 -3.92 2.19 21.13
C ASP A 55 -4.78 1.07 21.77
N PRO A 56 -4.15 0.11 22.50
CA PRO A 56 -4.86 -1.04 23.05
C PRO A 56 -5.88 -0.68 24.13
N SER A 57 -5.83 0.52 24.69
CA SER A 57 -6.84 1.00 25.64
C SER A 57 -8.16 1.39 24.95
N ARG A 58 -8.11 1.67 23.64
CA ARG A 58 -9.23 2.11 22.81
C ARG A 58 -9.70 1.05 21.82
N TYR A 59 -8.76 0.33 21.21
CA TYR A 59 -9.03 -0.59 20.12
C TYR A 59 -8.46 -1.98 20.41
N LYS A 60 -9.29 -3.01 20.24
CA LYS A 60 -8.89 -4.41 20.37
C LYS A 60 -9.61 -5.24 19.32
N ALA A 61 -8.96 -6.31 18.88
CA ALA A 61 -9.64 -7.36 18.13
C ALA A 61 -10.72 -8.03 19.00
N ALA A 62 -11.64 -8.78 18.38
CA ALA A 62 -12.73 -9.46 19.09
C ALA A 62 -12.22 -10.41 20.20
N GLY A 63 -11.02 -10.99 20.03
CA GLY A 63 -10.35 -11.85 21.02
C GLY A 63 -9.54 -11.10 22.08
N GLY A 64 -9.52 -9.77 22.07
CA GLY A 64 -8.73 -8.94 22.99
C GLY A 64 -7.28 -8.70 22.54
N SER A 65 -6.85 -9.32 21.43
CA SER A 65 -5.53 -9.11 20.82
C SER A 65 -5.33 -7.66 20.35
N PRO A 66 -4.08 -7.17 20.31
CA PRO A 66 -3.79 -5.84 19.76
C PRO A 66 -4.21 -5.73 18.30
N LEU A 67 -4.77 -4.59 17.92
CA LEU A 67 -5.31 -4.37 16.58
C LEU A 67 -4.30 -3.62 15.70
N PRO A 68 -3.75 -4.21 14.61
CA PRO A 68 -2.80 -3.52 13.75
C PRO A 68 -3.51 -2.52 12.82
N GLY A 69 -3.03 -1.27 12.78
CA GLY A 69 -3.40 -0.29 11.75
C GLY A 69 -2.43 -0.28 10.55
N GLY A 70 -1.23 -0.85 10.74
CA GLY A 70 -0.24 -1.03 9.68
C GLY A 70 0.62 -2.27 9.89
N ILE A 71 0.92 -2.96 8.80
CA ILE A 71 1.82 -4.12 8.74
C ILE A 71 3.00 -3.74 7.85
N GLN A 72 4.22 -3.85 8.37
CA GLN A 72 5.45 -3.35 7.77
C GLN A 72 6.26 -4.50 7.18
N GLN A 73 6.70 -4.35 5.93
CA GLN A 73 7.50 -5.34 5.19
C GLN A 73 6.91 -6.77 5.19
N PRO A 74 5.58 -6.97 5.07
CA PRO A 74 5.00 -8.32 5.10
C PRO A 74 5.52 -9.25 3.99
N ALA A 75 5.96 -8.73 2.84
CA ALA A 75 6.60 -9.54 1.79
C ALA A 75 7.91 -10.20 2.23
N SER A 76 8.59 -9.65 3.25
CA SER A 76 9.77 -10.29 3.85
C SER A 76 9.43 -11.42 4.83
N GLN A 77 8.15 -11.52 5.22
CA GLN A 77 7.68 -12.43 6.25
C GLN A 77 6.90 -13.62 5.66
N GLU A 78 6.03 -13.38 4.68
CA GLU A 78 5.20 -14.42 4.06
C GLU A 78 5.08 -14.28 2.54
N GLU A 79 5.13 -15.41 1.85
CA GLU A 79 5.12 -15.50 0.38
C GLU A 79 3.85 -14.89 -0.23
N VAL A 80 2.70 -14.98 0.45
CA VAL A 80 1.42 -14.43 -0.06
C VAL A 80 1.51 -12.93 -0.33
N PHE A 81 2.29 -12.19 0.46
CA PHE A 81 2.53 -10.76 0.25
C PHE A 81 3.65 -10.53 -0.78
N ALA A 82 4.70 -11.36 -0.78
CA ALA A 82 5.78 -11.28 -1.75
C ALA A 82 5.28 -11.47 -3.19
N ARG A 83 4.31 -12.37 -3.41
CA ARG A 83 3.69 -12.60 -4.72
C ARG A 83 2.99 -11.36 -5.29
N VAL A 84 2.58 -10.41 -4.45
CA VAL A 84 2.03 -9.11 -4.86
C VAL A 84 3.14 -8.07 -4.99
N ALA A 85 3.95 -7.89 -3.94
CA ALA A 85 4.96 -6.83 -3.86
C ALA A 85 6.09 -6.99 -4.88
N ASP A 86 6.42 -8.23 -5.24
CA ASP A 86 7.47 -8.58 -6.20
C ASP A 86 6.90 -9.08 -7.54
N HIS A 87 5.61 -8.80 -7.82
CA HIS A 87 4.96 -9.27 -9.04
C HIS A 87 5.60 -8.66 -10.31
N SER A 88 5.86 -9.49 -11.32
CA SER A 88 6.60 -9.07 -12.52
C SER A 88 5.92 -7.93 -13.29
N ARG A 89 4.58 -7.91 -13.34
CA ARG A 89 3.82 -6.82 -13.97
C ARG A 89 4.02 -5.48 -13.26
N LEU A 90 4.11 -5.50 -11.93
CA LEU A 90 4.40 -4.30 -11.15
C LEU A 90 5.82 -3.81 -11.45
N ALA A 91 6.81 -4.71 -11.42
CA ALA A 91 8.19 -4.36 -11.74
C ALA A 91 8.34 -3.77 -13.16
N GLU A 92 7.65 -4.33 -14.17
CA GLU A 92 7.64 -3.81 -15.53
C GLU A 92 7.07 -2.38 -15.61
N VAL A 93 5.95 -2.13 -14.94
CA VAL A 93 5.34 -0.79 -14.90
C VAL A 93 6.25 0.20 -14.17
N MET A 94 6.80 -0.17 -13.02
CA MET A 94 7.70 0.70 -12.25
C MET A 94 8.98 1.03 -13.03
N ALA A 95 9.54 0.04 -13.73
CA ALA A 95 10.70 0.25 -14.59
C ALA A 95 10.41 1.24 -15.73
N ALA A 96 9.22 1.17 -16.33
CA ALA A 96 8.79 2.12 -17.35
C ALA A 96 8.58 3.54 -16.79
N LEU A 97 8.03 3.67 -15.58
CA LEU A 97 7.79 4.97 -14.93
C LEU A 97 9.09 5.65 -14.47
N LEU A 98 10.01 4.87 -13.89
CA LEU A 98 11.29 5.35 -13.37
C LEU A 98 12.43 5.37 -14.41
N GLY A 99 12.18 4.83 -15.61
CA GLY A 99 13.11 4.90 -16.74
C GLY A 99 14.31 3.96 -16.64
N GLY A 100 14.21 2.86 -15.90
CA GLY A 100 15.33 1.93 -15.71
C GLY A 100 15.00 0.71 -14.85
N PRO A 101 15.99 -0.12 -14.52
CA PRO A 101 15.82 -1.23 -13.57
C PRO A 101 15.36 -0.73 -12.21
N VAL A 102 14.52 -1.53 -11.54
CA VAL A 102 13.92 -1.19 -10.24
C VAL A 102 14.08 -2.33 -9.25
N GLU A 103 14.04 -2.00 -7.96
CA GLU A 103 13.98 -2.94 -6.86
C GLU A 103 12.95 -2.46 -5.83
N ARG A 104 12.40 -3.40 -5.05
CA ARG A 104 11.49 -3.03 -3.95
C ARG A 104 12.31 -2.44 -2.80
N PHE A 105 12.06 -1.17 -2.51
CA PHE A 105 12.64 -0.50 -1.34
C PHE A 105 11.97 -0.95 -0.03
N THR A 106 10.63 -1.00 -0.02
CA THR A 106 9.82 -1.46 1.12
C THR A 106 8.40 -1.79 0.65
N ASP A 107 7.61 -2.42 1.51
CA ASP A 107 6.18 -2.68 1.34
C ASP A 107 5.44 -2.53 2.67
N GLN A 108 4.18 -2.13 2.60
CA GLN A 108 3.31 -1.97 3.76
C GLN A 108 1.88 -2.35 3.41
N VAL A 109 1.15 -2.90 4.37
CA VAL A 109 -0.31 -3.02 4.32
C VAL A 109 -0.90 -2.07 5.36
N GLY A 110 -1.71 -1.12 4.92
CA GLY A 110 -2.49 -0.24 5.80
C GLY A 110 -3.88 -0.80 6.00
N VAL A 111 -4.34 -0.88 7.26
CA VAL A 111 -5.68 -1.34 7.61
C VAL A 111 -6.46 -0.19 8.25
N LYS A 112 -7.53 0.25 7.57
CA LYS A 112 -8.45 1.26 8.09
C LYS A 112 -9.65 0.55 8.71
N HIS A 113 -9.67 0.51 10.05
CA HIS A 113 -10.75 -0.16 10.80
C HIS A 113 -11.95 0.76 10.91
N ALA A 114 -13.15 0.26 10.60
CA ALA A 114 -14.41 1.02 10.68
C ALA A 114 -14.74 1.53 12.10
N ALA A 115 -14.12 0.95 13.14
CA ALA A 115 -14.26 1.41 14.51
C ALA A 115 -13.54 2.75 14.78
N ILE A 116 -12.64 3.18 13.90
CA ILE A 116 -11.92 4.45 14.01
C ILE A 116 -12.84 5.56 13.47
N VAL A 117 -13.44 6.32 14.38
CA VAL A 117 -14.36 7.43 14.03
C VAL A 117 -13.73 8.80 14.31
N GLU A 118 -12.63 8.81 15.05
CA GLU A 118 -11.80 9.97 15.36
C GLU A 118 -10.80 10.25 14.22
N GLU A 119 -10.17 11.43 14.22
CA GLU A 119 -9.12 11.81 13.25
C GLU A 119 -9.51 11.55 11.78
N GLN A 120 -10.53 12.27 11.28
CA GLN A 120 -11.04 12.15 9.91
C GLN A 120 -11.42 10.70 9.50
N GLY A 121 -11.88 9.88 10.45
CA GLY A 121 -12.28 8.49 10.19
C GLY A 121 -11.10 7.59 9.82
N GLY A 122 -9.92 7.90 10.37
CA GLY A 122 -8.68 7.21 10.01
C GLY A 122 -8.11 7.62 8.65
N CYS A 123 -8.63 8.64 7.96
CA CYS A 123 -8.02 9.17 6.76
C CYS A 123 -6.59 9.69 7.04
N SER A 124 -5.66 9.42 6.13
CA SER A 124 -4.30 9.96 6.23
C SER A 124 -4.29 11.42 5.77
N TYR A 125 -3.58 12.30 6.50
CA TYR A 125 -3.36 13.68 6.07
C TYR A 125 -2.52 13.75 4.79
N PHE A 126 -2.65 14.85 4.04
CA PHE A 126 -1.75 15.11 2.90
C PHE A 126 -0.29 15.16 3.35
N HIS A 127 0.57 14.45 2.62
CA HIS A 127 2.01 14.40 2.83
C HIS A 127 2.72 14.00 1.54
N GLN A 128 4.05 14.12 1.54
CA GLN A 128 4.91 13.52 0.53
C GLN A 128 5.75 12.41 1.16
N ASP A 129 5.78 11.26 0.49
CA ASP A 129 6.42 10.05 0.98
C ASP A 129 7.94 10.17 1.13
N SER A 130 8.59 10.97 0.29
CA SER A 130 10.04 11.24 0.35
C SER A 130 10.48 11.78 1.71
N PHE A 131 9.62 12.52 2.41
CA PHE A 131 9.88 12.98 3.77
C PHE A 131 10.08 11.82 4.75
N TYR A 132 9.36 10.72 4.59
CA TYR A 132 9.44 9.55 5.46
C TYR A 132 10.54 8.58 5.02
N TRP A 133 10.62 8.29 3.73
CA TRP A 133 11.57 7.32 3.18
C TRP A 133 13.02 7.81 3.14
N LYS A 134 13.23 9.12 3.21
CA LYS A 134 14.57 9.75 3.13
C LYS A 134 15.34 9.36 1.84
N ILE A 135 14.61 9.05 0.78
CA ILE A 135 15.14 8.85 -0.57
C ILE A 135 14.86 10.10 -1.42
N ALA A 136 15.71 10.36 -2.41
CA ALA A 136 15.45 11.43 -3.37
C ALA A 136 14.15 11.12 -4.13
N PRO A 137 13.20 12.06 -4.26
CA PRO A 137 11.87 11.80 -4.82
C PRO A 137 11.90 11.15 -6.21
N GLU A 138 12.86 11.52 -7.05
CA GLU A 138 13.03 11.02 -8.42
C GLU A 138 13.48 9.56 -8.50
N LEU A 139 13.97 8.98 -7.40
CA LEU A 139 14.46 7.60 -7.33
C LEU A 139 13.37 6.60 -6.91
N GLY A 140 12.19 7.09 -6.49
CA GLY A 140 11.16 6.25 -5.89
C GLY A 140 9.77 6.52 -6.46
N CYS A 141 8.98 5.46 -6.59
CA CYS A 141 7.56 5.55 -6.87
C CYS A 141 6.83 4.54 -5.98
N ASN A 142 5.71 4.95 -5.38
CA ASN A 142 4.84 4.04 -4.64
C ASN A 142 3.74 3.51 -5.55
N CYS A 143 3.46 2.21 -5.47
CA CYS A 143 2.28 1.62 -6.06
C CYS A 143 1.27 1.33 -4.95
N TRP A 144 0.19 2.10 -4.91
CA TRP A 144 -0.91 1.87 -4.00
C TRP A 144 -1.90 0.87 -4.62
N ILE A 145 -2.11 -0.26 -3.95
CA ILE A 145 -2.93 -1.37 -4.46
C ILE A 145 -4.08 -1.61 -3.47
N PRO A 146 -5.34 -1.41 -3.85
CA PRO A 146 -6.48 -1.73 -2.99
C PRO A 146 -6.58 -3.25 -2.81
N LEU A 147 -6.69 -3.71 -1.57
CA LEU A 147 -7.05 -5.11 -1.26
C LEU A 147 -8.55 -5.34 -1.20
N THR A 148 -9.35 -4.27 -1.17
CA THR A 148 -10.82 -4.27 -1.21
C THR A 148 -11.26 -3.18 -2.17
N ASP A 149 -12.51 -3.23 -2.63
CA ASP A 149 -13.11 -2.06 -3.29
C ASP A 149 -13.02 -0.84 -2.36
N VAL A 150 -12.51 0.26 -2.90
CA VAL A 150 -12.43 1.55 -2.20
C VAL A 150 -13.08 2.64 -3.03
N GLY A 151 -13.69 3.59 -2.33
CA GLY A 151 -14.28 4.78 -2.92
C GLY A 151 -14.11 5.98 -1.99
N ILE A 152 -14.79 7.07 -2.32
CA ILE A 152 -14.73 8.32 -1.53
C ILE A 152 -15.13 8.08 -0.07
N GLU A 153 -16.11 7.20 0.17
CA GLU A 153 -16.62 6.85 1.51
C GLU A 153 -15.76 5.79 2.24
N ALA A 154 -14.70 5.29 1.61
CA ALA A 154 -13.85 4.20 2.14
C ALA A 154 -12.36 4.54 2.05
N SER A 155 -12.02 5.81 2.29
CA SER A 155 -10.64 6.32 2.33
C SER A 155 -9.81 5.99 1.07
N ALA A 156 -10.42 6.05 -0.11
CA ALA A 156 -9.68 5.94 -1.37
C ALA A 156 -8.55 7.00 -1.43
N LEU A 157 -7.44 6.64 -2.06
CA LEU A 157 -6.29 7.52 -2.19
C LEU A 157 -6.67 8.81 -2.93
N ALA A 158 -6.35 9.96 -2.33
CA ALA A 158 -6.42 11.26 -2.97
C ALA A 158 -5.01 11.76 -3.28
N VAL A 159 -4.78 12.21 -4.50
CA VAL A 159 -3.51 12.78 -4.95
C VAL A 159 -3.75 14.20 -5.45
N MET A 160 -2.86 15.12 -5.10
CA MET A 160 -2.87 16.48 -5.64
C MET A 160 -2.08 16.49 -6.95
N PRO A 161 -2.71 16.70 -8.13
CA PRO A 161 -1.99 16.67 -9.40
C PRO A 161 -0.86 17.70 -9.45
N ALA A 162 0.25 17.32 -10.07
CA ALA A 162 1.45 18.13 -10.26
C ALA A 162 2.18 18.56 -8.97
N SER A 163 1.79 18.05 -7.80
CA SER A 163 2.41 18.38 -6.51
C SER A 163 3.83 17.84 -6.32
N HIS A 164 4.34 17.05 -7.27
CA HIS A 164 5.72 16.56 -7.31
C HIS A 164 6.71 17.55 -7.95
N GLN A 165 6.23 18.63 -8.58
CA GLN A 165 7.03 19.69 -9.19
C GLN A 165 7.34 20.80 -8.18
#